data_AF-A0A150Y0Z7-F1
#
_entry.id   AF-A0A150Y0Z7-F1
#
_cell.length_a   1.000
_cell.length_b   1.000
_cell.length_c   1.000
_cell.angle_alpha   90.00
_cell.angle_beta   90.00
_cell.angle_gamma   90.00
#
_symmetry.space_group_name_H-M   'P 1'
#
loop_
_entity.id
_entity.type
_entity.pdbx_description
1 polymer ?
#
loop_
_entity_poly.entity_id
_entity_poly.type
_entity_poly.pdbx_seq_one_letter_code
_entity_poly.pdbx_strand_id
1 'polypeptide(L)'
;MRLSNDFKETGILNNMKEVTFEESVFSSIVAKVTLIILAVLFFLVSIDLVITALSGSLNFINENLLSNALNPFVGLFLGLLVTAIIQSSSTTSTMVVALVASGTLSLEEAVPIIMGANVGTTLTSTIVALGFISNKRAFRRAVAVGTIHDFYNIILVLILFPLEHYYGFLSGVSFYFSELLYGSGISEALPHTDNVLGSGLTNQFVLWVNNSVLILIISFGFLFASIKLLTWIIKKTIIGESKNRLQSFVFGKPIQSFSWGVLLTAAIQSSSVTTSILVPLAAADKIKLRNAFTFIIGANVGTTLTALIAAGFRSEAAATIAIAHLLFNLTGVIIFMSLPILRKLLVHFVKEFSYAIAKYRIIGLAYIIVMFFLLPFLLISLNRNMDKPVDKVHDTSVGQHF
;
A
#
# COMPACT_ATOMS: atom_id res chain seq x y z
N MET A 1 -45.48 50.96 -23.45
CA MET A 1 -44.26 50.51 -22.73
C MET A 1 -44.59 49.31 -21.84
N ARG A 2 -45.17 48.26 -22.44
CA ARG A 2 -45.80 47.12 -21.74
C ARG A 2 -45.36 45.76 -22.35
N LEU A 3 -44.20 45.76 -23.00
CA LEU A 3 -43.60 44.60 -23.68
C LEU A 3 -42.18 44.27 -23.16
N SER A 4 -41.64 45.01 -22.18
CA SER A 4 -40.31 44.72 -21.60
C SER A 4 -40.37 43.99 -20.26
N ASN A 5 -41.56 43.70 -19.73
CA ASN A 5 -41.71 43.01 -18.44
C ASN A 5 -42.03 41.51 -18.58
N ASP A 6 -42.50 41.06 -19.75
CA ASP A 6 -42.86 39.64 -19.95
C ASP A 6 -41.66 38.72 -20.19
N PHE A 7 -40.46 39.26 -20.41
CA PHE A 7 -39.24 38.45 -20.55
C PHE A 7 -38.53 38.13 -19.23
N LYS A 8 -38.95 38.71 -18.11
CA LYS A 8 -38.43 38.36 -16.77
C LYS A 8 -39.25 37.26 -16.06
N GLU A 9 -40.40 36.87 -16.63
CA GLU A 9 -41.34 35.92 -16.02
C GLU A 9 -41.34 34.51 -16.65
N THR A 10 -40.41 34.22 -17.56
CA THR A 10 -40.11 32.83 -17.91
C THR A 10 -38.94 32.37 -17.05
N GLY A 11 -39.23 31.56 -16.03
CA GLY A 11 -38.25 30.89 -15.16
C GLY A 11 -37.30 29.91 -15.87
N ILE A 12 -37.01 30.13 -17.15
CA ILE A 12 -36.19 29.31 -18.02
C ILE A 12 -34.69 29.66 -17.84
N LEU A 13 -34.35 30.88 -17.39
CA LEU A 13 -32.96 31.29 -17.19
C LEU A 13 -32.36 30.91 -15.83
N ASN A 14 -33.18 30.48 -14.85
CA ASN A 14 -32.69 30.13 -13.50
C ASN A 14 -32.30 28.65 -13.32
N ASN A 15 -32.36 27.83 -14.39
CA ASN A 15 -32.06 26.39 -14.33
C ASN A 15 -30.83 25.96 -15.12
N MET A 16 -30.07 26.87 -15.72
CA MET A 16 -28.72 26.53 -16.21
C MET A 16 -27.74 26.63 -15.04
N LYS A 17 -27.70 25.59 -14.20
CA LYS A 17 -26.53 25.36 -13.35
C LYS A 17 -25.32 25.36 -14.29
N GLU A 18 -24.37 26.27 -14.10
CA GLU A 18 -23.06 26.16 -14.73
C GLU A 18 -22.51 24.80 -14.33
N VAL A 19 -22.49 23.88 -15.30
CA VAL A 19 -21.88 22.57 -15.11
C VAL A 19 -20.39 22.84 -14.90
N THR A 20 -19.93 22.61 -13.68
CA THR A 20 -18.51 22.80 -13.37
C THR A 20 -17.65 21.92 -14.28
N PHE A 21 -16.43 22.34 -14.61
CA PHE A 21 -15.51 21.52 -15.40
C PHE A 21 -15.38 20.10 -14.82
N GLU A 22 -15.37 19.97 -13.49
CA GLU A 22 -15.42 18.68 -12.81
C GLU A 22 -16.70 17.88 -13.15
N GLU A 23 -17.89 18.47 -13.05
CA GLU A 23 -19.15 17.78 -13.36
C GLU A 23 -19.23 17.37 -14.83
N SER A 24 -18.66 18.17 -15.74
CA SER A 24 -18.57 17.85 -17.17
C SER A 24 -17.66 16.64 -17.43
N VAL A 25 -16.43 16.64 -16.89
CA VAL A 25 -15.45 15.56 -17.08
C VAL A 25 -15.91 14.24 -16.47
N PHE A 26 -16.58 14.28 -15.31
CA PHE A 26 -17.12 13.09 -14.64
C PHE A 26 -18.57 12.76 -15.03
N SER A 27 -19.12 13.33 -16.10
CA SER A 27 -20.45 12.98 -16.61
C SER A 27 -20.41 11.73 -17.50
N SER A 28 -19.44 11.63 -18.41
CA SER A 28 -19.32 10.58 -19.40
C SER A 28 -18.53 9.36 -18.91
N ILE A 29 -19.02 8.15 -19.17
CA ILE A 29 -18.31 6.89 -18.89
C ILE A 29 -17.00 6.84 -19.68
N VAL A 30 -17.02 7.27 -20.94
CA VAL A 30 -15.83 7.27 -21.80
C VAL A 30 -14.76 8.21 -21.23
N ALA A 31 -15.15 9.42 -20.82
CA ALA A 31 -14.23 10.38 -20.22
C ALA A 31 -13.58 9.83 -18.93
N LYS A 32 -14.36 9.17 -18.07
CA LYS A 32 -13.86 8.50 -16.85
C LYS A 32 -12.85 7.41 -17.17
N VAL A 33 -13.16 6.52 -18.11
CA VAL A 33 -12.27 5.42 -18.50
C VAL A 33 -10.97 5.96 -19.08
N THR A 34 -11.04 6.92 -20.00
CA THR A 34 -9.85 7.57 -20.57
C THR A 34 -8.99 8.22 -19.50
N LEU A 35 -9.61 8.91 -18.55
CA LEU A 35 -8.90 9.63 -17.49
C LEU A 35 -8.25 8.66 -16.48
N ILE A 36 -8.87 7.50 -16.22
CA ILE A 36 -8.25 6.40 -15.46
C ILE A 36 -7.05 5.84 -16.21
N ILE A 37 -7.17 5.55 -17.51
CA ILE A 37 -6.06 5.03 -18.33
C ILE A 37 -4.88 6.01 -18.30
N LEU A 38 -5.12 7.31 -18.54
CA LEU A 38 -4.07 8.33 -18.49
C LEU A 38 -3.39 8.42 -17.12
N ALA A 39 -4.15 8.31 -16.02
CA ALA A 39 -3.59 8.31 -14.68
C ALA A 39 -2.73 7.05 -14.41
N VAL A 40 -3.15 5.88 -14.91
CA VAL A 40 -2.34 4.66 -14.85
C VAL A 40 -1.06 4.81 -15.67
N LEU A 41 -1.12 5.38 -16.88
CA LEU A 41 0.07 5.64 -17.70
C LEU A 41 1.04 6.60 -17.01
N PHE A 42 0.54 7.68 -16.42
CA PHE A 42 1.38 8.62 -15.66
C PHE A 42 2.03 7.94 -14.44
N PHE A 43 1.30 7.08 -13.75
CA PHE A 43 1.85 6.26 -12.66
C PHE A 43 2.96 5.33 -13.17
N LEU A 44 2.78 4.67 -14.31
CA LEU A 44 3.81 3.81 -14.91
C LEU A 44 5.07 4.61 -15.29
N VAL A 45 4.93 5.78 -15.93
CA VAL A 45 6.08 6.67 -16.23
C VAL A 45 6.80 7.09 -14.94
N SER A 46 6.06 7.38 -13.88
CA SER A 46 6.63 7.80 -12.60
C SER A 46 7.52 6.70 -11.99
N ILE A 47 7.08 5.44 -12.04
CA ILE A 47 7.90 4.30 -11.57
C ILE A 47 9.14 4.08 -12.44
N ASP A 48 9.01 4.30 -13.75
CA ASP A 48 10.14 4.17 -14.68
C ASP A 48 11.23 5.22 -14.38
N LEU A 49 10.82 6.46 -14.13
CA LEU A 49 11.72 7.52 -13.67
C LEU A 49 12.37 7.20 -12.32
N VAL A 50 11.64 6.59 -11.37
CA VAL A 50 12.22 6.17 -10.08
C VAL A 50 13.29 5.11 -10.29
N ILE A 51 13.01 4.07 -11.08
CA ILE A 51 13.97 3.00 -11.40
C ILE A 51 15.22 3.59 -12.06
N THR A 52 15.06 4.38 -13.13
CA THR A 52 16.18 4.96 -13.87
C THR A 52 17.00 5.92 -13.01
N ALA A 53 16.35 6.74 -12.17
CA ALA A 53 17.06 7.65 -11.26
C ALA A 53 17.87 6.90 -10.21
N LEU A 54 17.32 5.81 -9.66
CA LEU A 54 18.02 4.95 -8.70
C LEU A 54 19.23 4.28 -9.36
N SER A 55 19.04 3.63 -10.52
CA SER A 55 20.14 3.03 -11.29
C SER A 55 21.26 4.03 -11.61
N GLY A 56 20.91 5.25 -12.03
CA GLY A 56 21.89 6.32 -12.31
C GLY A 56 22.54 6.92 -11.07
N SER A 57 21.87 6.90 -9.91
CA SER A 57 22.42 7.38 -8.63
C SER A 57 23.30 6.33 -7.94
N LEU A 58 23.13 5.04 -8.23
CA LEU A 58 23.91 3.94 -7.63
C LEU A 58 25.35 3.90 -8.15
N ASN A 59 25.58 4.28 -9.40
CA ASN A 59 26.94 4.48 -9.94
C ASN A 59 27.73 5.53 -9.15
N PHE A 60 27.06 6.43 -8.41
CA PHE A 60 27.67 7.43 -7.52
C PHE A 60 27.86 6.93 -6.08
N ILE A 61 27.10 5.90 -5.64
CA ILE A 61 27.06 5.41 -4.24
C ILE A 61 27.94 4.16 -4.02
N ASN A 62 28.32 3.45 -5.10
CA ASN A 62 29.01 2.16 -5.06
C ASN A 62 30.42 2.13 -4.43
N GLU A 63 30.97 3.24 -3.93
CA GLU A 63 32.30 3.23 -3.28
C GLU A 63 32.28 3.27 -1.74
N ASN A 64 31.15 3.52 -1.05
CA ASN A 64 31.21 3.77 0.41
C ASN A 64 30.10 3.17 1.31
N LEU A 65 29.06 2.50 0.79
CA LEU A 65 27.86 2.20 1.60
C LEU A 65 27.31 0.76 1.56
N LEU A 66 27.85 -0.12 0.70
CA LEU A 66 27.32 -1.47 0.48
C LEU A 66 27.96 -2.54 1.37
N SER A 67 27.91 -2.36 2.70
CA SER A 67 28.31 -3.41 3.64
C SER A 67 27.32 -3.68 4.77
N ASN A 68 26.14 -3.07 4.75
CA ASN A 68 25.10 -3.35 5.75
C ASN A 68 23.87 -3.92 5.05
N ALA A 69 23.88 -5.23 4.77
CA ALA A 69 22.69 -5.97 4.38
C ALA A 69 21.58 -5.68 5.41
N LEU A 70 20.39 -5.31 4.93
CA LEU A 70 19.28 -5.03 5.84
C LEU A 70 18.81 -6.35 6.44
N ASN A 71 19.09 -6.58 7.72
CA ASN A 71 18.53 -7.71 8.45
C ASN A 71 17.01 -7.82 8.16
N PRO A 72 16.47 -8.99 7.77
CA PRO A 72 15.05 -9.18 7.42
C PRO A 72 14.09 -8.61 8.47
N PHE A 73 14.46 -8.69 9.75
CA PHE A 73 13.68 -8.12 10.85
C PHE A 73 13.62 -6.59 10.78
N VAL A 74 14.75 -5.93 10.49
CA VAL A 74 14.81 -4.48 10.26
C VAL A 74 13.99 -4.11 9.02
N GLY A 75 14.07 -4.90 7.95
CA GLY A 75 13.25 -4.73 6.75
C GLY A 75 11.76 -4.71 7.06
N LEU A 76 11.27 -5.67 7.87
CA LEU A 76 9.88 -5.73 8.33
C LEU A 76 9.42 -4.45 9.02
N PHE A 77 10.15 -4.00 10.04
CA PHE A 77 9.76 -2.79 10.78
C PHE A 77 9.96 -1.51 9.98
N LEU A 78 10.94 -1.48 9.07
CA LEU A 78 11.14 -0.36 8.17
C LEU A 78 9.95 -0.20 7.22
N GLY A 79 9.49 -1.29 6.61
CA GLY A 79 8.29 -1.27 5.75
C GLY A 79 7.05 -0.81 6.51
N LEU A 80 6.86 -1.30 7.74
CA LEU A 80 5.76 -0.87 8.62
C LEU A 80 5.83 0.62 8.90
N LEU A 81 6.98 1.12 9.36
CA LEU A 81 7.18 2.53 9.73
C LEU A 81 7.03 3.47 8.53
N VAL A 82 7.67 3.15 7.41
CA VAL A 82 7.60 3.94 6.17
C VAL A 82 6.15 4.01 5.67
N THR A 83 5.44 2.88 5.64
CA THR A 83 4.03 2.89 5.25
C THR A 83 3.15 3.59 6.27
N ALA A 84 3.43 3.51 7.57
CA ALA A 84 2.67 4.23 8.59
C ALA A 84 2.81 5.76 8.44
N ILE A 85 4.01 6.24 8.09
CA ILE A 85 4.28 7.66 7.84
C ILE A 85 3.64 8.11 6.52
N ILE A 86 3.85 7.35 5.44
CA ILE A 86 3.34 7.68 4.09
C ILE A 86 1.82 7.45 3.99
N GLN A 87 1.27 6.55 4.82
CA GLN A 87 -0.12 6.11 4.85
C GLN A 87 -0.61 5.41 3.56
N SER A 88 0.33 4.96 2.71
CA SER A 88 0.03 4.30 1.43
C SER A 88 0.97 3.12 1.20
N SER A 89 0.47 1.90 1.45
CA SER A 89 1.24 0.67 1.19
C SER A 89 1.53 0.46 -0.29
N SER A 90 0.64 0.87 -1.20
CA SER A 90 0.90 0.82 -2.64
C SER A 90 2.12 1.67 -3.02
N THR A 91 2.34 2.81 -2.36
CA THR A 91 3.53 3.65 -2.62
C THR A 91 4.78 2.94 -2.12
N THR A 92 4.75 2.41 -0.89
CA THR A 92 5.88 1.68 -0.31
C THR A 92 6.20 0.42 -1.11
N SER A 93 5.20 -0.37 -1.50
CA SER A 93 5.42 -1.60 -2.27
C SER A 93 5.97 -1.32 -3.66
N THR A 94 5.48 -0.28 -4.33
CA THR A 94 6.00 0.06 -5.67
C THR A 94 7.41 0.65 -5.61
N MET A 95 7.75 1.36 -4.54
CA MET A 95 9.12 1.78 -4.26
C MET A 95 10.04 0.56 -4.03
N VAL A 96 9.59 -0.44 -3.26
CA VAL A 96 10.35 -1.68 -3.05
C VAL A 96 10.54 -2.46 -4.36
N VAL A 97 9.48 -2.57 -5.18
CA VAL A 97 9.57 -3.18 -6.52
C VAL A 97 10.60 -2.44 -7.38
N ALA A 98 10.61 -1.10 -7.36
CA ALA A 98 11.59 -0.30 -8.09
C ALA A 98 13.03 -0.54 -7.61
N LEU A 99 13.24 -0.62 -6.28
CA LEU A 99 14.55 -0.88 -5.68
C LEU A 99 15.09 -2.29 -5.98
N VAL A 100 14.21 -3.29 -6.07
CA VAL A 100 14.59 -4.64 -6.48
C VAL A 100 14.88 -4.69 -7.99
N ALA A 101 14.09 -3.98 -8.79
CA ALA A 101 14.31 -3.87 -10.23
C ALA A 101 15.64 -3.17 -10.58
N SER A 102 16.11 -2.23 -9.74
CA SER A 102 17.43 -1.58 -9.88
C SER A 102 18.58 -2.38 -9.27
N GLY A 103 18.31 -3.54 -8.65
CA GLY A 103 19.32 -4.36 -7.95
C GLY A 103 19.80 -3.76 -6.63
N THR A 104 19.13 -2.73 -6.10
CA THR A 104 19.49 -2.09 -4.82
C THR A 104 19.09 -2.94 -3.61
N LEU A 105 18.00 -3.68 -3.73
CA LEU A 105 17.53 -4.62 -2.71
C LEU A 105 17.45 -6.01 -3.32
N SER A 106 17.87 -7.02 -2.55
CA SER A 106 17.60 -8.41 -2.91
C SER A 106 16.13 -8.76 -2.71
N LEU A 107 15.69 -9.88 -3.30
CA LEU A 107 14.35 -10.41 -3.08
C LEU A 107 14.11 -10.71 -1.59
N GLU A 108 15.08 -11.33 -0.94
CA GLU A 108 15.03 -11.71 0.48
C GLU A 108 14.96 -10.50 1.42
N GLU A 109 15.59 -9.37 1.04
CA GLU A 109 15.50 -8.12 1.80
C GLU A 109 14.16 -7.42 1.60
N ALA A 110 13.60 -7.52 0.39
CA ALA A 110 12.39 -6.82 0.00
C ALA A 110 11.09 -7.47 0.50
N VAL A 111 11.01 -8.80 0.57
CA VAL A 111 9.80 -9.50 1.05
C VAL A 111 9.41 -9.09 2.48
N PRO A 112 10.32 -9.03 3.47
CA PRO A 112 10.01 -8.50 4.80
C PRO A 112 9.50 -7.06 4.76
N ILE A 113 10.07 -6.18 3.93
CA ILE A 113 9.59 -4.79 3.79
C ILE A 113 8.14 -4.77 3.29
N ILE A 114 7.79 -5.62 2.32
CA ILE A 114 6.41 -5.78 1.84
C ILE A 114 5.47 -6.29 2.95
N MET A 115 5.90 -7.27 3.75
CA MET A 115 5.13 -7.73 4.92
C MET A 115 4.86 -6.56 5.89
N GLY A 116 5.89 -5.76 6.14
CA GLY A 116 5.81 -4.56 6.98
C GLY A 116 4.82 -3.54 6.44
N ALA A 117 4.89 -3.25 5.14
CA ALA A 117 4.00 -2.32 4.47
C ALA A 117 2.51 -2.73 4.58
N ASN A 118 2.22 -4.03 4.52
CA ASN A 118 0.84 -4.53 4.74
C ASN A 118 0.36 -4.29 6.18
N VAL A 119 1.24 -4.35 7.18
CA VAL A 119 0.88 -3.96 8.56
C VAL A 119 0.74 -2.44 8.67
N GLY A 120 1.67 -1.66 8.11
CA GLY A 120 1.66 -0.20 8.21
C GLY A 120 0.40 0.45 7.63
N THR A 121 -0.17 -0.10 6.56
CA THR A 121 -1.38 0.46 5.90
C THR A 121 -2.59 0.52 6.83
N THR A 122 -2.62 -0.35 7.85
CA THR A 122 -3.77 -0.55 8.74
C THR A 122 -4.00 0.64 9.67
N LEU A 123 -2.94 1.40 9.98
CA LEU A 123 -2.97 2.63 10.79
C LEU A 123 -4.06 3.61 10.34
N THR A 124 -4.25 3.76 9.03
CA THR A 124 -5.20 4.71 8.44
C THR A 124 -6.63 4.48 8.95
N SER A 125 -7.08 3.22 8.94
CA SER A 125 -8.42 2.84 9.40
C SER A 125 -8.59 3.04 10.91
N THR A 126 -7.53 2.81 11.69
CA THR A 126 -7.50 3.04 13.14
C THR A 126 -7.52 4.54 13.48
N ILE A 127 -6.84 5.40 12.70
CA ILE A 127 -6.94 6.87 12.83
C ILE A 127 -8.36 7.34 12.49
N VAL A 128 -8.96 6.85 11.40
CA VAL A 128 -10.35 7.21 11.03
C VAL A 128 -11.33 6.83 12.14
N ALA A 129 -11.09 5.73 12.86
CA ALA A 129 -11.93 5.32 13.97
C ALA A 129 -11.92 6.35 15.13
N LEU A 130 -10.82 7.06 15.36
CA LEU A 130 -10.73 8.13 16.37
C LEU A 130 -11.70 9.28 16.09
N GLY A 131 -12.11 9.50 14.84
CA GLY A 131 -13.13 10.50 14.51
C GLY A 131 -14.50 10.25 15.18
N PHE A 132 -14.75 9.03 15.65
CA PHE A 132 -16.00 8.66 16.32
C PHE A 132 -15.91 8.68 17.85
N ILE A 133 -14.79 9.13 18.43
CA ILE A 133 -14.47 9.07 19.87
C ILE A 133 -15.55 9.67 20.78
N SER A 134 -16.30 10.65 20.29
CA SER A 134 -17.37 11.33 21.03
C SER A 134 -18.55 10.43 21.38
N ASN A 135 -18.86 9.41 20.56
CA ASN A 135 -19.96 8.47 20.81
C ASN A 135 -19.43 7.07 21.11
N LYS A 136 -19.56 6.62 22.36
CA LYS A 136 -19.00 5.33 22.83
C LYS A 136 -19.43 4.12 21.98
N ARG A 137 -20.69 4.04 21.54
CA ARG A 137 -21.18 2.92 20.73
C ARG A 137 -20.63 2.96 19.31
N ALA A 138 -20.66 4.14 18.69
CA ALA A 138 -20.11 4.35 17.35
C ALA A 138 -18.59 4.12 17.33
N PHE A 139 -17.88 4.68 18.31
CA PHE A 139 -16.44 4.52 18.50
C PHE A 139 -16.05 3.04 18.65
N ARG A 140 -16.74 2.28 19.50
CA ARG A 140 -16.48 0.84 19.67
C ARG A 140 -16.56 0.09 18.33
N ARG A 141 -17.60 0.35 17.53
CA ARG A 141 -17.77 -0.32 16.22
C ARG A 141 -16.73 0.13 15.20
N ALA A 142 -16.39 1.42 15.20
CA ALA A 142 -15.35 1.99 14.35
C ALA A 142 -13.98 1.35 14.66
N VAL A 143 -13.59 1.32 15.94
CA VAL A 143 -12.34 0.71 16.42
C VAL A 143 -12.31 -0.79 16.13
N ALA A 144 -13.43 -1.51 16.28
CA ALA A 144 -13.47 -2.93 15.93
C ALA A 144 -13.14 -3.18 14.45
N VAL A 145 -13.57 -2.30 13.53
CA VAL A 145 -13.25 -2.42 12.10
C VAL A 145 -11.82 -1.97 11.78
N GLY A 146 -11.28 -0.95 12.46
CA GLY A 146 -9.87 -0.60 12.30
C GLY A 146 -8.95 -1.73 12.81
N THR A 147 -9.13 -2.11 14.07
CA THR A 147 -8.26 -3.11 14.73
C THR A 147 -8.37 -4.52 14.18
N ILE A 148 -9.50 -4.92 13.58
CA ILE A 148 -9.55 -6.22 12.88
C ILE A 148 -8.68 -6.25 11.63
N HIS A 149 -8.48 -5.10 10.98
CA HIS A 149 -7.53 -4.96 9.88
C HIS A 149 -6.10 -5.08 10.39
N ASP A 150 -5.77 -4.36 11.47
CA ASP A 150 -4.46 -4.41 12.12
C ASP A 150 -4.11 -5.86 12.53
N PHE A 151 -4.95 -6.48 13.35
CA PHE A 151 -4.66 -7.81 13.90
C PHE A 151 -4.67 -8.91 12.84
N TYR A 152 -5.46 -8.77 11.76
CA TYR A 152 -5.37 -9.69 10.63
C TYR A 152 -3.96 -9.68 10.03
N ASN A 153 -3.41 -8.51 9.70
CA ASN A 153 -2.07 -8.41 9.10
C ASN A 153 -0.98 -8.78 10.10
N ILE A 154 -1.11 -8.38 11.38
CA ILE A 154 -0.12 -8.72 12.41
C ILE A 154 -0.05 -10.25 12.60
N ILE A 155 -1.18 -10.93 12.76
CA ILE A 155 -1.20 -12.40 12.91
C ILE A 155 -0.64 -13.06 11.64
N LEU A 156 -0.98 -12.55 10.45
CA LEU A 156 -0.45 -13.09 9.20
C LEU A 156 1.07 -12.96 9.13
N VAL A 157 1.63 -11.81 9.51
CA VAL A 157 3.08 -11.61 9.61
C VAL A 157 3.70 -12.52 10.66
N LEU A 158 3.09 -12.68 11.84
CA LEU A 158 3.59 -13.59 12.88
C LEU A 158 3.65 -15.06 12.41
N ILE A 159 2.80 -15.45 11.46
CA ILE A 159 2.82 -16.79 10.86
C ILE A 159 3.84 -16.86 9.72
N LEU A 160 3.82 -15.89 8.79
CA LEU A 160 4.59 -15.97 7.55
C LEU A 160 6.02 -15.47 7.67
N PHE A 161 6.32 -14.51 8.56
CA PHE A 161 7.68 -13.99 8.71
C PHE A 161 8.67 -15.06 9.20
N PRO A 162 8.37 -15.90 10.21
CA PRO A 162 9.27 -17.00 10.56
C PRO A 162 9.43 -18.00 9.40
N LEU A 163 8.36 -18.31 8.68
CA LEU A 163 8.43 -19.21 7.53
C LEU A 163 9.29 -18.65 6.41
N GLU A 164 9.19 -17.35 6.15
CA GLU A 164 10.05 -16.65 5.21
C GLU A 164 11.50 -16.62 5.69
N HIS A 165 11.75 -16.25 6.94
CA HIS A 165 13.10 -16.09 7.47
C HIS A 165 13.89 -17.41 7.50
N TYR A 166 13.25 -18.52 7.85
CA TYR A 166 13.93 -19.82 7.98
C TYR A 166 13.89 -20.67 6.71
N TYR A 167 12.83 -20.56 5.90
CA TYR A 167 12.62 -21.44 4.75
C TYR A 167 12.50 -20.71 3.41
N GLY A 168 12.53 -19.38 3.40
CA GLY A 168 12.33 -18.58 2.19
C GLY A 168 10.99 -18.88 1.51
N PHE A 169 9.94 -19.19 2.30
CA PHE A 169 8.69 -19.73 1.76
C PHE A 169 8.06 -18.85 0.67
N LEU A 170 7.91 -17.55 0.90
CA LEU A 170 7.33 -16.64 -0.08
C LEU A 170 8.33 -16.34 -1.19
N SER A 171 9.60 -16.11 -0.87
CA SER A 171 10.62 -15.83 -1.89
C SER A 171 10.78 -16.99 -2.87
N GLY A 172 10.91 -18.22 -2.38
CA GLY A 172 11.07 -19.43 -3.18
C GLY A 172 9.83 -19.76 -4.02
N VAL A 173 8.62 -19.66 -3.45
CA VAL A 173 7.39 -19.89 -4.23
C VAL A 173 7.20 -18.79 -5.28
N SER A 174 7.52 -17.54 -4.95
CA SER A 174 7.47 -16.44 -5.92
C SER A 174 8.44 -16.65 -7.07
N PHE A 175 9.67 -17.07 -6.78
CA PHE A 175 10.67 -17.35 -7.78
C PHE A 175 10.20 -18.46 -8.73
N TYR A 176 9.66 -19.56 -8.19
CA TYR A 176 9.07 -20.63 -8.99
C TYR A 176 7.95 -20.15 -9.93
N PHE A 177 7.03 -19.31 -9.45
CA PHE A 177 5.99 -18.73 -10.31
C PHE A 177 6.54 -17.74 -11.33
N SER A 178 7.60 -17.01 -10.99
CA SER A 178 8.27 -16.09 -11.92
C SER A 178 8.96 -16.87 -13.05
N GLU A 179 9.71 -17.92 -12.74
CA GLU A 179 10.32 -18.81 -13.75
C GLU A 179 9.26 -19.44 -14.67
N LEU A 180 8.09 -19.79 -14.14
CA LEU A 180 7.00 -20.31 -14.96
C LEU A 180 6.45 -19.27 -15.95
N LEU A 181 6.43 -17.99 -15.56
CA LEU A 181 5.90 -16.89 -16.37
C LEU A 181 6.92 -16.38 -17.41
N TYR A 182 8.20 -16.34 -17.06
CA TYR A 182 9.27 -15.78 -17.89
C TYR A 182 10.16 -16.84 -18.56
N GLY A 183 10.06 -18.11 -18.16
CA GLY A 183 10.86 -19.23 -18.66
C GLY A 183 12.16 -19.45 -17.90
N SER A 184 12.56 -20.71 -17.71
CA SER A 184 13.82 -21.08 -17.07
C SER A 184 15.01 -20.67 -17.97
N GLY A 185 15.85 -19.74 -17.50
CA GLY A 185 17.11 -19.40 -18.18
C GLY A 185 17.17 -18.03 -18.86
N ILE A 186 16.22 -17.12 -18.61
CA ILE A 186 16.41 -15.68 -18.92
C ILE A 186 16.95 -14.96 -17.67
N SER A 187 18.01 -15.52 -17.06
CA SER A 187 18.78 -14.88 -15.99
C SER A 187 19.78 -13.85 -16.50
N GLU A 188 19.89 -13.69 -17.83
CA GLU A 188 20.38 -12.44 -18.37
C GLU A 188 19.27 -11.43 -18.17
N ALA A 189 19.51 -10.47 -17.27
CA ALA A 189 18.78 -9.23 -17.20
C ALA A 189 18.40 -8.83 -18.63
N LEU A 190 17.13 -9.01 -19.01
CA LEU A 190 16.62 -8.47 -20.26
C LEU A 190 17.11 -7.03 -20.28
N PRO A 191 17.98 -6.65 -21.23
CA PRO A 191 18.52 -5.29 -21.28
C PRO A 191 17.31 -4.39 -21.24
N HIS A 192 17.24 -3.51 -20.22
CA HIS A 192 16.12 -2.63 -19.90
C HIS A 192 15.23 -2.51 -21.13
N THR A 193 14.19 -3.34 -21.25
CA THR A 193 13.55 -3.45 -22.56
C THR A 193 12.92 -2.09 -22.79
N ASP A 194 13.50 -1.33 -23.72
CA ASP A 194 13.17 0.06 -24.07
C ASP A 194 11.71 0.22 -24.55
N ASN A 195 10.90 -0.81 -24.43
CA ASN A 195 9.52 -0.91 -24.88
C ASN A 195 8.53 -0.96 -23.70
N VAL A 196 8.86 -0.31 -22.57
CA VAL A 196 7.83 0.07 -21.59
C VAL A 196 6.98 1.18 -22.22
N LEU A 197 5.65 1.11 -22.05
CA LEU A 197 4.77 2.24 -22.36
C LEU A 197 5.17 3.43 -21.47
N GLY A 198 6.05 4.30 -21.96
CA GLY A 198 6.62 5.42 -21.20
C GLY A 198 8.14 5.58 -21.28
N SER A 199 8.90 4.55 -21.67
CA SER A 199 10.37 4.58 -21.75
C SER A 199 10.90 5.73 -22.62
N GLY A 200 10.26 6.00 -23.75
CA GLY A 200 10.62 7.12 -24.62
C GLY A 200 10.45 8.48 -23.95
N LEU A 201 9.41 8.64 -23.11
CA LEU A 201 9.19 9.87 -22.34
C LEU A 201 10.21 9.97 -21.18
N THR A 202 10.47 8.86 -20.49
CA THR A 202 11.46 8.76 -19.43
C THR A 202 12.84 9.14 -19.94
N ASN A 203 13.29 8.56 -21.06
CA ASN A 203 14.61 8.78 -21.63
C ASN A 203 14.79 10.25 -22.06
N GLN A 204 13.79 10.86 -22.69
CA GLN A 204 13.83 12.30 -23.00
C GLN A 204 13.91 13.17 -21.74
N PHE A 205 13.12 12.83 -20.72
CA PHE A 205 13.11 13.58 -19.47
C PHE A 205 14.46 13.49 -18.73
N VAL A 206 15.07 12.31 -18.70
CA VAL A 206 16.41 12.09 -18.11
C VAL A 206 17.45 12.97 -18.80
N LEU A 207 17.43 13.04 -20.14
CA LEU A 207 18.33 13.90 -20.91
C LEU A 207 18.13 15.39 -20.60
N TRP A 208 16.89 15.85 -20.39
CA TRP A 208 16.61 17.25 -20.06
C TRP A 208 17.12 17.66 -18.69
N VAL A 209 16.99 16.79 -17.70
CA VAL A 209 17.40 17.11 -16.32
C VAL A 209 18.90 16.90 -16.11
N ASN A 210 19.47 15.83 -16.68
CA ASN A 210 20.89 15.51 -16.64
C ASN A 210 21.53 15.52 -15.22
N ASN A 211 20.75 15.17 -14.19
CA ASN A 211 21.23 15.08 -12.80
C ASN A 211 20.47 13.98 -12.05
N SER A 212 21.15 12.89 -11.71
CA SER A 212 20.53 11.69 -11.10
C SER A 212 19.80 11.98 -9.78
N VAL A 213 20.33 12.85 -8.92
CA VAL A 213 19.70 13.21 -7.63
C VAL A 213 18.45 14.05 -7.85
N LEU A 214 18.49 15.01 -8.79
CA LEU A 214 17.33 15.83 -9.12
C LEU A 214 16.22 14.99 -9.77
N ILE A 215 16.58 14.08 -10.68
CA ILE A 215 15.63 13.13 -11.30
C ILE A 215 15.00 12.26 -10.22
N LEU A 216 15.76 11.80 -9.22
CA LEU A 216 15.23 11.00 -8.11
C LEU A 216 14.18 11.76 -7.28
N ILE A 217 14.46 13.02 -6.93
CA ILE A 217 13.50 13.84 -6.16
C ILE A 217 12.24 14.09 -6.98
N ILE A 218 12.39 14.43 -8.27
CA ILE A 218 11.24 14.68 -9.15
C ILE A 218 10.44 13.41 -9.39
N SER A 219 11.10 12.26 -9.57
CA SER A 219 10.43 10.98 -9.83
C SER A 219 9.59 10.53 -8.64
N PHE A 220 10.08 10.69 -7.41
CA PHE A 220 9.27 10.51 -6.21
C PHE A 220 8.09 11.50 -6.17
N GLY A 221 8.30 12.77 -6.51
CA GLY A 221 7.22 13.76 -6.62
C GLY A 221 6.12 13.35 -7.60
N PHE A 222 6.49 12.88 -8.79
CA PHE A 222 5.56 12.35 -9.79
C PHE A 222 4.87 11.07 -9.32
N LEU A 223 5.59 10.18 -8.63
CA LEU A 223 5.00 8.98 -8.03
C LEU A 223 3.90 9.35 -7.02
N PHE A 224 4.16 10.28 -6.10
CA PHE A 224 3.14 10.72 -5.14
C PHE A 224 1.97 11.44 -5.82
N ALA A 225 2.26 12.30 -6.80
CA ALA A 225 1.25 13.02 -7.56
C ALA A 225 0.33 12.08 -8.35
N SER A 226 0.89 11.07 -9.01
CA SER A 226 0.15 10.10 -9.82
C SER A 226 -0.78 9.25 -8.95
N ILE A 227 -0.29 8.80 -7.78
CA ILE A 227 -1.12 8.06 -6.80
C ILE A 227 -2.26 8.93 -6.27
N LYS A 228 -1.99 10.20 -5.96
CA LYS A 228 -3.01 11.14 -5.47
C LYS A 228 -4.07 11.43 -6.54
N LEU A 229 -3.65 11.64 -7.78
CA LEU A 229 -4.53 11.83 -8.94
C LEU A 229 -5.43 10.60 -9.12
N LEU A 230 -4.83 9.41 -9.20
CA LEU A 230 -5.55 8.14 -9.36
C LEU A 230 -6.62 7.98 -8.26
N THR A 231 -6.22 8.16 -7.00
CA THR A 231 -7.13 8.10 -5.84
C THR A 231 -8.29 9.10 -5.96
N TRP A 232 -8.02 10.34 -6.40
CA TRP A 232 -9.04 11.37 -6.56
C TRP A 232 -10.06 11.00 -7.65
N ILE A 233 -9.58 10.54 -8.81
CA ILE A 233 -10.42 10.11 -9.95
C ILE A 233 -11.35 8.99 -9.53
N ILE A 234 -10.81 7.99 -8.83
CA ILE A 234 -11.59 6.81 -8.48
C ILE A 234 -12.62 7.15 -7.39
N LYS A 235 -12.27 7.99 -6.42
CA LYS A 235 -13.26 8.52 -5.45
C LYS A 235 -14.41 9.21 -6.16
N LYS A 236 -14.15 10.11 -7.12
CA LYS A 236 -15.19 10.83 -7.87
C LYS A 236 -16.00 9.92 -8.81
N THR A 237 -15.37 8.88 -9.35
CA THR A 237 -16.01 7.94 -10.29
C THR A 237 -16.88 6.89 -9.60
N ILE A 238 -16.41 6.33 -8.49
CA ILE A 238 -17.06 5.22 -7.78
C ILE A 238 -17.97 5.71 -6.65
N ILE A 239 -17.64 6.84 -5.99
CA ILE A 239 -18.40 7.36 -4.85
C ILE A 239 -19.35 8.48 -5.33
N GLY A 240 -20.42 8.08 -6.01
CA GLY A 240 -21.62 8.92 -6.22
C GLY A 240 -22.62 8.83 -5.06
N GLU A 241 -23.67 9.66 -5.07
CA GLU A 241 -24.70 9.80 -4.00
C GLU A 241 -25.58 8.55 -3.73
N SER A 242 -25.20 7.35 -4.16
CA SER A 242 -25.99 6.13 -3.87
C SER A 242 -25.59 5.48 -2.53
N LYS A 243 -25.73 6.25 -1.44
CA LYS A 243 -25.40 5.81 -0.07
C LYS A 243 -26.28 4.65 0.45
N ASN A 244 -27.44 4.41 -0.17
CA ASN A 244 -28.47 3.51 0.37
C ASN A 244 -28.74 2.24 -0.46
N ARG A 245 -28.36 2.18 -1.75
CA ARG A 245 -28.51 0.94 -2.57
C ARG A 245 -27.25 0.07 -2.63
N LEU A 246 -26.09 0.64 -2.33
CA LEU A 246 -24.81 -0.07 -2.36
C LEU A 246 -24.66 -1.09 -1.20
N GLN A 247 -25.37 -0.89 -0.08
CA GLN A 247 -25.14 -1.65 1.15
C GLN A 247 -25.56 -3.12 1.07
N SER A 248 -26.74 -3.42 0.53
CA SER A 248 -27.22 -4.80 0.40
C SER A 248 -26.48 -5.56 -0.70
N PHE A 249 -26.06 -4.87 -1.76
CA PHE A 249 -25.33 -5.46 -2.88
C PHE A 249 -23.86 -5.76 -2.55
N VAL A 250 -23.21 -4.89 -1.76
CA VAL A 250 -21.81 -5.05 -1.37
C VAL A 250 -21.64 -5.93 -0.12
N PHE A 251 -22.52 -5.77 0.87
CA PHE A 251 -22.36 -6.39 2.19
C PHE A 251 -23.40 -7.48 2.51
N GLY A 252 -24.07 -8.04 1.49
CA GLY A 252 -25.08 -9.09 1.67
C GLY A 252 -24.50 -10.38 2.26
N LYS A 253 -23.65 -11.08 1.50
CA LYS A 253 -22.97 -12.32 1.90
C LYS A 253 -21.46 -12.09 2.09
N PRO A 254 -20.78 -12.83 2.99
CA PRO A 254 -19.34 -12.68 3.20
C PRO A 254 -18.49 -12.82 1.93
N ILE A 255 -18.87 -13.74 1.03
CA ILE A 255 -18.18 -13.91 -0.26
C ILE A 255 -18.36 -12.68 -1.17
N GLN A 256 -19.54 -12.05 -1.18
CA GLN A 256 -19.79 -10.82 -1.92
C GLN A 256 -18.95 -9.69 -1.35
N SER A 257 -18.88 -9.58 -0.02
CA SER A 257 -18.03 -8.59 0.65
C SER A 257 -16.56 -8.78 0.31
N PHE A 258 -16.06 -10.02 0.27
CA PHE A 258 -14.71 -10.33 -0.19
C PHE A 258 -14.48 -9.87 -1.63
N SER A 259 -15.34 -10.30 -2.57
CA SER A 259 -15.21 -9.94 -3.99
C SER A 259 -15.25 -8.42 -4.21
N TRP A 260 -16.14 -7.70 -3.52
CA TRP A 260 -16.19 -6.25 -3.58
C TRP A 260 -14.97 -5.59 -2.93
N GLY A 261 -14.41 -6.17 -1.87
CA GLY A 261 -13.14 -5.71 -1.29
C GLY A 261 -12.01 -5.76 -2.31
N VAL A 262 -11.87 -6.90 -3.01
CA VAL A 262 -10.88 -7.10 -4.09
C VAL A 262 -11.12 -6.09 -5.20
N LEU A 263 -12.33 -6.05 -5.76
CA LEU A 263 -12.65 -5.23 -6.93
C LEU A 263 -12.54 -3.73 -6.63
N LEU A 264 -13.10 -3.26 -5.51
CA LEU A 264 -13.03 -1.84 -5.17
C LEU A 264 -11.61 -1.41 -4.85
N THR A 265 -10.81 -2.24 -4.19
CA THR A 265 -9.43 -1.87 -3.89
C THR A 265 -8.53 -1.95 -5.10
N ALA A 266 -8.70 -2.95 -5.96
CA ALA A 266 -8.05 -2.98 -7.26
C ALA A 266 -8.44 -1.77 -8.13
N ALA A 267 -9.71 -1.36 -8.09
CA ALA A 267 -10.16 -0.20 -8.84
C ALA A 267 -9.64 1.11 -8.23
N ILE A 268 -9.66 1.27 -6.89
CA ILE A 268 -9.22 2.45 -6.11
C ILE A 268 -7.70 2.54 -6.00
N GLN A 269 -7.00 1.42 -6.13
CA GLN A 269 -5.55 1.29 -6.00
C GLN A 269 -5.03 1.70 -4.60
N SER A 270 -5.93 1.84 -3.62
CA SER A 270 -5.63 2.22 -2.24
C SER A 270 -6.53 1.47 -1.26
N SER A 271 -5.98 0.49 -0.55
CA SER A 271 -6.68 -0.24 0.51
C SER A 271 -7.03 0.68 1.68
N SER A 272 -6.19 1.67 2.00
CA SER A 272 -6.48 2.66 3.04
C SER A 272 -7.78 3.42 2.74
N VAL A 273 -8.02 3.81 1.49
CA VAL A 273 -9.28 4.47 1.10
C VAL A 273 -10.46 3.50 1.18
N THR A 274 -10.32 2.29 0.60
CA THR A 274 -11.42 1.33 0.57
C THR A 274 -11.82 0.84 1.97
N THR A 275 -10.84 0.54 2.82
CA THR A 275 -11.07 0.06 4.20
C THR A 275 -11.55 1.19 5.12
N SER A 276 -11.10 2.42 4.92
CA SER A 276 -11.59 3.58 5.70
C SER A 276 -13.07 3.89 5.46
N ILE A 277 -13.65 3.53 4.32
CA ILE A 277 -15.11 3.65 4.07
C ILE A 277 -15.91 2.73 5.01
N LEU A 278 -15.35 1.58 5.40
CA LEU A 278 -16.02 0.65 6.31
C LEU A 278 -16.16 1.23 7.71
N VAL A 279 -15.21 2.06 8.15
CA VAL A 279 -15.17 2.57 9.53
C VAL A 279 -16.41 3.43 9.85
N PRO A 280 -16.80 4.45 9.06
CA PRO A 280 -18.06 5.16 9.24
C PRO A 280 -19.31 4.28 9.11
N LEU A 281 -19.31 3.31 8.20
CA LEU A 281 -20.45 2.41 8.02
C LEU A 281 -20.65 1.53 9.25
N ALA A 282 -19.57 1.04 9.86
CA ALA A 282 -19.62 0.28 11.10
C ALA A 282 -20.00 1.18 12.28
N ALA A 283 -19.45 2.39 12.35
CA ALA A 283 -19.82 3.38 13.36
C ALA A 283 -21.34 3.65 13.36
N ALA A 284 -21.94 3.70 12.16
CA ALA A 284 -23.37 3.86 11.94
C ALA A 284 -24.20 2.56 12.05
N ASP A 285 -23.59 1.44 12.45
CA ASP A 285 -24.23 0.11 12.58
C ASP A 285 -24.78 -0.49 11.27
N LYS A 286 -24.29 0.00 10.12
CA LYS A 286 -24.79 -0.41 8.81
C LYS A 286 -24.10 -1.66 8.25
N ILE A 287 -22.98 -2.06 8.82
CA ILE A 287 -22.25 -3.27 8.43
C ILE A 287 -21.90 -4.12 9.66
N LYS A 288 -22.05 -5.44 9.52
CA LYS A 288 -21.62 -6.39 10.55
C LYS A 288 -20.11 -6.56 10.49
N LEU A 289 -19.45 -6.68 11.64
CA LEU A 289 -18.00 -6.89 11.74
C LEU A 289 -17.50 -8.08 10.90
N ARG A 290 -18.30 -9.15 10.80
CA ARG A 290 -17.98 -10.31 9.96
C ARG A 290 -17.86 -9.96 8.47
N ASN A 291 -18.76 -9.12 7.95
CA ASN A 291 -18.76 -8.74 6.54
C ASN A 291 -17.66 -7.69 6.27
N ALA A 292 -17.43 -6.80 7.23
CA ALA A 292 -16.29 -5.88 7.21
C ALA A 292 -14.96 -6.66 7.16
N PHE A 293 -14.80 -7.69 7.98
CA PHE A 293 -13.61 -8.55 7.99
C PHE A 293 -13.35 -9.20 6.63
N THR A 294 -14.36 -9.85 6.03
CA THR A 294 -14.20 -10.47 4.71
C THR A 294 -13.93 -9.46 3.61
N PHE A 295 -14.50 -8.26 3.71
CA PHE A 295 -14.18 -7.17 2.81
C PHE A 295 -12.73 -6.70 2.95
N ILE A 296 -12.23 -6.54 4.17
CA ILE A 296 -10.85 -6.13 4.45
C ILE A 296 -9.85 -7.15 3.88
N ILE A 297 -10.09 -8.45 4.09
CA ILE A 297 -9.25 -9.50 3.49
C ILE A 297 -9.23 -9.37 1.96
N GLY A 298 -10.40 -9.14 1.35
CA GLY A 298 -10.49 -8.89 -0.10
C GLY A 298 -9.75 -7.62 -0.52
N ALA A 299 -9.86 -6.55 0.26
CA ALA A 299 -9.17 -5.29 -0.02
C ALA A 299 -7.64 -5.46 -0.05
N ASN A 300 -7.08 -6.25 0.87
CA ASN A 300 -5.63 -6.48 0.90
C ASN A 300 -5.14 -7.26 -0.32
N VAL A 301 -5.93 -8.23 -0.81
CA VAL A 301 -5.67 -8.89 -2.11
C VAL A 301 -5.82 -7.90 -3.27
N GLY A 302 -6.82 -7.01 -3.23
CA GLY A 302 -7.00 -6.00 -4.28
C GLY A 302 -5.80 -5.06 -4.42
N THR A 303 -5.12 -4.71 -3.32
CA THR A 303 -3.90 -3.89 -3.36
C THR A 303 -2.78 -4.55 -4.15
N THR A 304 -2.63 -5.88 -4.09
CA THR A 304 -1.54 -6.58 -4.78
C THR A 304 -1.70 -6.58 -6.30
N LEU A 305 -2.93 -6.42 -6.81
CA LEU A 305 -3.17 -6.30 -8.25
C LEU A 305 -2.49 -5.04 -8.84
N THR A 306 -2.38 -3.97 -8.05
CA THR A 306 -1.61 -2.77 -8.39
C THR A 306 -0.14 -3.11 -8.68
N ALA A 307 0.48 -3.86 -7.76
CA ALA A 307 1.88 -4.24 -7.86
C ALA A 307 2.10 -5.19 -9.05
N LEU A 308 1.19 -6.12 -9.29
CA LEU A 308 1.25 -7.03 -10.44
C LEU A 308 1.13 -6.28 -11.76
N ILE A 309 0.22 -5.31 -11.88
CA ILE A 309 0.10 -4.48 -13.09
C ILE A 309 1.38 -3.64 -13.29
N ALA A 310 1.96 -3.10 -12.21
CA ALA A 310 3.19 -2.33 -12.29
C ALA A 310 4.41 -3.18 -12.70
N ALA A 311 4.45 -4.43 -12.26
CA ALA A 311 5.58 -5.34 -12.43
C ALA A 311 5.53 -6.19 -13.71
N GLY A 312 4.34 -6.55 -14.20
CA GLY A 312 4.13 -7.45 -15.34
C GLY A 312 4.72 -6.98 -16.67
N PHE A 313 5.35 -5.79 -16.71
CA PHE A 313 5.93 -5.18 -17.90
C PHE A 313 7.41 -4.76 -17.75
N ARG A 314 8.11 -5.15 -16.68
CA ARG A 314 9.42 -4.52 -16.35
C ARG A 314 10.59 -5.48 -16.21
N SER A 315 10.57 -6.36 -15.21
CA SER A 315 11.66 -7.29 -14.97
C SER A 315 11.18 -8.50 -14.20
N GLU A 316 11.89 -9.61 -14.36
CA GLU A 316 11.66 -10.84 -13.60
C GLU A 316 11.72 -10.56 -12.08
N ALA A 317 12.69 -9.77 -11.64
CA ALA A 317 12.85 -9.39 -10.24
C ALA A 317 11.67 -8.56 -9.72
N ALA A 318 11.17 -7.60 -10.50
CA ALA A 318 9.98 -6.82 -10.16
C ALA A 318 8.73 -7.70 -10.08
N ALA A 319 8.57 -8.62 -11.04
CA ALA A 319 7.45 -9.55 -11.07
C ALA A 319 7.49 -10.51 -9.89
N THR A 320 8.66 -11.03 -9.54
CA THR A 320 8.86 -11.93 -8.39
C THR A 320 8.40 -11.26 -7.09
N ILE A 321 8.72 -9.98 -6.88
CA ILE A 321 8.24 -9.23 -5.70
C ILE A 321 6.73 -9.01 -5.71
N ALA A 322 6.17 -8.66 -6.87
CA ALA A 322 4.72 -8.48 -6.98
C ALA A 322 3.96 -9.79 -6.73
N ILE A 323 4.52 -10.91 -7.18
CA ILE A 323 4.03 -12.26 -6.87
C ILE A 323 4.16 -12.54 -5.38
N ALA A 324 5.29 -12.21 -4.74
CA ALA A 324 5.47 -12.39 -3.29
C ALA A 324 4.41 -11.60 -2.50
N HIS A 325 4.10 -10.38 -2.93
CA HIS A 325 3.06 -9.56 -2.32
C HIS A 325 1.66 -10.19 -2.49
N LEU A 326 1.35 -10.71 -3.68
CA LEU A 326 0.12 -11.46 -3.94
C LEU A 326 0.03 -12.70 -3.05
N LEU A 327 1.08 -13.52 -3.01
CA LEU A 327 1.14 -14.78 -2.27
C LEU A 327 1.00 -14.56 -0.77
N PHE A 328 1.63 -13.53 -0.21
CA PHE A 328 1.42 -13.12 1.19
C PHE A 328 -0.08 -12.94 1.50
N ASN A 329 -0.77 -12.16 0.66
CA ASN A 329 -2.18 -11.85 0.88
C ASN A 329 -3.11 -13.05 0.61
N LEU A 330 -2.86 -13.82 -0.45
CA LEU A 330 -3.63 -15.04 -0.75
C LEU A 330 -3.44 -16.11 0.34
N THR A 331 -2.24 -16.24 0.89
CA THR A 331 -2.00 -17.16 2.01
C THR A 331 -2.81 -16.75 3.24
N GLY A 332 -2.91 -15.45 3.52
CA GLY A 332 -3.82 -14.92 4.53
C GLY A 332 -5.29 -15.26 4.28
N VAL A 333 -5.77 -15.13 3.03
CA VAL A 333 -7.12 -15.57 2.65
C VAL A 333 -7.32 -17.04 2.98
N ILE A 334 -6.40 -17.91 2.54
CA ILE A 334 -6.50 -19.37 2.74
C ILE A 334 -6.53 -19.71 4.23
N ILE A 335 -5.61 -19.14 5.02
CA ILE A 335 -5.51 -19.38 6.46
C ILE A 335 -6.81 -18.95 7.17
N PHE A 336 -7.27 -17.70 6.99
CA PHE A 336 -8.39 -17.16 7.75
C PHE A 336 -9.77 -17.61 7.25
N MET A 337 -9.90 -17.97 5.97
CA MET A 337 -11.16 -18.48 5.43
C MET A 337 -11.34 -19.97 5.73
N SER A 338 -10.26 -20.76 5.65
CA SER A 338 -10.29 -22.21 5.88
C SER A 338 -10.26 -22.60 7.35
N LEU A 339 -9.63 -21.80 8.23
CA LEU A 339 -9.54 -22.09 9.67
C LEU A 339 -10.57 -21.28 10.47
N PRO A 340 -11.78 -21.82 10.72
CA PRO A 340 -12.83 -21.09 11.45
C PRO A 340 -12.43 -20.75 12.89
N ILE A 341 -11.53 -21.52 13.50
CA ILE A 341 -11.04 -21.30 14.87
C ILE A 341 -10.26 -19.99 14.94
N LEU A 342 -9.28 -19.80 14.06
CA LEU A 342 -8.47 -18.58 14.01
C LEU A 342 -9.35 -17.34 13.75
N ARG A 343 -10.30 -17.45 12.82
CA ARG A 343 -11.27 -16.38 12.54
C ARG A 343 -12.13 -16.05 13.76
N LYS A 344 -12.64 -17.05 14.48
CA LYS A 344 -13.46 -16.82 15.70
C LYS A 344 -12.62 -16.17 16.80
N LEU A 345 -11.38 -16.63 17.00
CA LEU A 345 -10.45 -16.07 17.98
C LEU A 345 -10.14 -14.60 17.69
N LEU A 346 -9.77 -14.28 16.45
CA LEU A 346 -9.51 -12.91 16.00
C LEU A 346 -10.72 -12.01 16.25
N VAL A 347 -11.92 -12.42 15.81
CA VAL A 347 -13.14 -11.62 15.99
C VAL A 347 -13.49 -11.44 17.47
N HIS A 348 -13.27 -12.45 18.31
CA HIS A 348 -13.48 -12.33 19.75
C HIS A 348 -12.50 -11.33 20.37
N PHE A 349 -11.20 -11.48 20.09
CA PHE A 349 -10.17 -10.59 20.59
C PHE A 349 -10.42 -9.12 20.18
N VAL A 350 -10.77 -8.87 18.93
CA VAL A 350 -11.14 -7.54 18.42
C VAL A 350 -12.32 -6.94 19.20
N LYS A 351 -13.34 -7.76 19.53
CA LYS A 351 -14.51 -7.27 20.29
C LYS A 351 -14.13 -6.85 21.70
N GLU A 352 -13.32 -7.63 22.39
CA GLU A 352 -12.85 -7.30 23.74
C GLU A 352 -11.91 -6.09 23.71
N PHE A 353 -10.97 -6.06 22.76
CA PHE A 353 -10.03 -4.96 22.59
C PHE A 353 -10.73 -3.63 22.26
N SER A 354 -11.71 -3.66 21.34
CA SER A 354 -12.50 -2.48 21.00
C SER A 354 -13.40 -2.03 22.16
N TYR A 355 -13.89 -2.94 23.00
CA TYR A 355 -14.59 -2.60 24.24
C TYR A 355 -13.65 -1.90 25.22
N ALA A 356 -12.43 -2.41 25.41
CA ALA A 356 -11.42 -1.81 26.27
C ALA A 356 -11.04 -0.40 25.81
N ILE A 357 -10.77 -0.19 24.51
CA ILE A 357 -10.47 1.14 23.94
C ILE A 357 -11.67 2.09 24.10
N ALA A 358 -12.90 1.61 23.89
CA ALA A 358 -14.08 2.43 24.06
C ALA A 358 -14.36 2.80 25.53
N LYS A 359 -13.85 2.02 26.49
CA LYS A 359 -13.90 2.32 27.93
C LYS A 359 -12.76 3.25 28.35
N TYR A 360 -11.55 3.00 27.88
CA TYR A 360 -10.34 3.75 28.21
C TYR A 360 -9.68 4.27 26.93
N ARG A 361 -10.10 5.46 26.49
CA ARG A 361 -9.69 6.07 25.21
C ARG A 361 -8.17 6.18 25.05
N ILE A 362 -7.44 6.37 26.14
CA ILE A 362 -5.98 6.46 26.16
C ILE A 362 -5.31 5.17 25.64
N ILE A 363 -5.94 4.01 25.82
CA ILE A 363 -5.44 2.73 25.30
C ILE A 363 -5.36 2.78 23.77
N GLY A 364 -6.35 3.39 23.11
CA GLY A 364 -6.34 3.51 21.64
C GLY A 364 -5.20 4.39 21.13
N LEU A 365 -4.98 5.54 21.78
CA LEU A 365 -3.86 6.43 21.44
C LEU A 365 -2.50 5.78 21.70
N ALA A 366 -2.34 5.15 22.87
CA ALA A 366 -1.13 4.44 23.25
C ALA A 366 -0.84 3.28 22.27
N TYR A 367 -1.85 2.52 21.88
CA TYR A 367 -1.72 1.45 20.90
C TYR A 367 -1.19 1.97 19.55
N ILE A 368 -1.73 3.07 19.03
CA ILE A 368 -1.26 3.65 17.77
C ILE A 368 0.21 4.07 17.87
N ILE A 369 0.55 4.85 18.90
CA ILE A 369 1.90 5.39 19.08
C ILE A 369 2.90 4.25 19.25
N VAL A 370 2.57 3.27 20.09
CA VAL A 370 3.46 2.15 20.39
C VAL A 370 3.61 1.25 19.16
N MET A 371 2.51 0.77 18.58
CA MET A 371 2.55 -0.25 17.53
C MET A 371 3.14 0.28 16.20
N PHE A 372 2.80 1.51 15.81
CA PHE A 372 3.15 2.01 14.47
C PHE A 372 4.38 2.93 14.44
N PHE A 373 4.83 3.44 15.58
CA PHE A 373 5.96 4.38 15.64
C PHE A 373 7.03 3.95 16.62
N LEU A 374 6.71 3.87 17.92
CA LEU A 374 7.72 3.64 18.96
C LEU A 374 8.35 2.25 18.86
N LEU A 375 7.55 1.19 18.74
CA LEU A 375 8.04 -0.18 18.64
C LEU A 375 8.88 -0.41 17.38
N PRO A 376 8.41 -0.06 16.16
CA PRO A 376 9.24 -0.15 14.95
C PRO A 376 10.54 0.64 15.06
N PHE A 377 10.47 1.89 15.53
CA PHE A 377 11.66 2.75 15.67
C PHE A 377 12.67 2.16 16.67
N LEU A 378 12.20 1.72 17.84
CA LEU A 378 13.04 1.11 18.87
C LEU A 378 13.72 -0.16 18.33
N LEU A 379 12.96 -1.06 17.71
CA LEU A 379 13.47 -2.33 17.20
C LEU A 379 14.48 -2.14 16.07
N ILE A 380 14.24 -1.18 15.16
CA ILE A 380 15.22 -0.80 14.13
C ILE A 380 16.50 -0.24 14.78
N SER A 381 16.36 0.66 15.76
CA SER A 381 17.51 1.30 16.41
C SER A 381 18.34 0.32 17.24
N LEU A 382 17.72 -0.62 17.93
CA LEU A 382 18.42 -1.63 18.74
C LEU A 382 19.21 -2.57 17.83
N ASN A 383 18.61 -3.03 16.74
CA ASN A 383 19.27 -3.97 15.84
C ASN A 383 20.45 -3.34 15.10
N ARG A 384 20.36 -2.04 14.74
CA ARG A 384 21.46 -1.31 14.08
C ARG A 384 22.70 -1.14 14.96
N ASN A 385 22.56 -1.20 16.29
CA ASN A 385 23.68 -1.09 17.23
C ASN A 385 24.38 -2.44 17.48
N MET A 386 23.77 -3.56 17.12
CA MET A 386 24.32 -4.91 17.33
C MET A 386 25.31 -5.31 16.22
N ASP A 387 25.18 -4.73 15.02
CA ASP A 387 26.02 -5.03 13.86
C ASP A 387 27.28 -4.12 13.74
N LYS A 388 27.55 -3.27 14.74
CA LYS A 388 28.82 -2.54 14.78
C LYS A 388 29.94 -3.54 15.14
N PRO A 389 31.00 -3.68 14.32
CA PRO A 389 32.15 -4.46 14.75
C PRO A 389 32.68 -3.82 16.03
N VAL A 390 32.72 -4.60 17.11
CA VAL A 390 33.41 -4.22 18.33
C VAL A 390 34.84 -3.93 17.92
N ASP A 391 35.27 -2.67 18.07
CA ASP A 391 36.64 -2.25 17.83
C ASP A 391 37.57 -3.27 18.50
N LYS A 392 38.30 -4.05 17.68
CA LYS A 392 39.47 -4.76 18.15
C LYS A 392 40.46 -3.68 18.55
N VAL A 393 40.42 -3.29 19.82
CA VAL A 393 41.48 -2.56 20.48
C VAL A 393 42.74 -3.40 20.26
N HIS A 394 43.56 -3.00 19.29
CA HIS A 394 44.90 -3.50 19.13
C HIS A 394 45.72 -3.02 20.32
N ASP A 395 45.58 -3.72 21.45
CA ASP A 395 46.60 -3.75 22.48
C ASP A 395 47.74 -4.63 21.96
N THR A 396 48.71 -3.99 21.32
CA THR A 396 50.04 -4.56 21.10
C THR A 396 51.06 -3.57 21.61
N SER A 397 51.07 -3.44 22.93
CA SER A 397 52.09 -2.75 23.70
C SER A 397 53.14 -3.72 24.28
N VAL A 398 53.70 -4.64 23.49
CA VAL A 398 54.93 -5.38 23.89
C VAL A 398 55.74 -5.79 22.66
N GLY A 399 57.00 -5.34 22.58
CA GLY A 399 58.01 -5.96 21.72
C GLY A 399 58.97 -5.00 21.01
N GLN A 400 59.70 -4.17 21.77
CA GLN A 400 60.93 -3.54 21.28
C GLN A 400 61.94 -4.62 20.89
N HIS A 401 62.55 -4.50 19.70
CA HIS A 401 63.83 -5.12 19.38
C HIS A 401 64.93 -4.06 19.50
N PHE A 402 66.03 -4.50 20.13
CA PHE A 402 67.35 -3.87 20.33
C PHE A 402 67.54 -3.04 21.61
#